data_AF-A0A2K8L0F2-F1
#
_entry.id   AF-A0A2K8L0F2-F1
#
_cell.length_a   1.000
_cell.length_b   1.000
_cell.length_c   1.000
_cell.angle_alpha   90.00
_cell.angle_beta   90.00
_cell.angle_gamma   90.00
#
_symmetry.space_group_name_H-M   'P 1'
#
loop_
_entity.id
_entity.type
_entity.pdbx_description
1 polymer ?
#
loop_
_entity_poly.entity_id
_entity_poly.type
_entity_poly.pdbx_seq_one_letter_code
_entity_poly.pdbx_strand_id
1 'polypeptide(L)'
;MVITMFVGMAIELFLSLGLGMYHYRLDNVPLWLLFGHGFIFALVFRLSRKQWAIKRTIVIQKTLLCFAVLYSVFWLIWANDWFGFLSAIAFMAIVYFAKKMRLFLLIMFTVVCYIELIGAATGCWDWPETAFNVSSWLASGNPPSGIAVFYLIINIIVFWIYMRLLHPTTKRRYQNIILRKI
;
A
#
# COMPACT_ATOMS: atom_id res chain seq x y z
N MET A 1 9.85 7.90 9.90
CA MET A 1 10.79 7.06 9.14
C MET A 1 11.29 5.89 9.97
N VAL A 2 11.94 6.11 11.13
CA VAL A 2 12.45 5.00 11.97
C VAL A 2 11.35 4.01 12.39
N ILE A 3 10.20 4.49 12.89
CA ILE A 3 9.06 3.60 13.25
C ILE A 3 8.57 2.80 12.03
N THR A 4 8.47 3.44 10.86
CA THR A 4 8.05 2.80 9.61
C THR A 4 8.96 1.65 9.22
N MET A 5 10.26 1.77 9.45
CA MET A 5 11.23 0.72 9.14
C MET A 5 10.96 -0.53 9.97
N PHE A 6 10.92 -0.39 11.30
CA PHE A 6 10.70 -1.53 12.19
C PHE A 6 9.31 -2.15 12.05
N VAL A 7 8.27 -1.32 11.94
CA VAL A 7 6.90 -1.80 11.76
C VAL A 7 6.73 -2.47 10.40
N GLY A 8 7.31 -1.88 9.35
CA GLY A 8 7.33 -2.46 8.01
C GLY A 8 7.98 -3.85 8.04
N MET A 9 9.21 -3.95 8.56
CA MET A 9 9.91 -5.22 8.68
C MET A 9 9.13 -6.27 9.50
N ALA A 10 8.53 -5.87 10.62
CA ALA A 10 7.72 -6.79 11.43
C ALA A 10 6.50 -7.31 10.67
N ILE A 11 5.83 -6.45 9.89
CA ILE A 11 4.68 -6.82 9.07
C ILE A 11 5.11 -7.73 7.91
N GLU A 12 6.25 -7.46 7.28
CA GLU A 12 6.81 -8.31 6.20
C GLU A 12 7.14 -9.71 6.72
N LEU A 13 7.79 -9.81 7.88
CA LEU A 13 8.03 -11.10 8.55
C LEU A 13 6.73 -11.83 8.86
N PHE A 14 5.70 -11.11 9.33
CA PHE A 14 4.41 -11.70 9.63
C PHE A 14 3.65 -12.15 8.38
N LEU A 15 3.61 -11.34 7.33
CA LEU A 15 2.89 -11.64 6.10
C LEU A 15 3.57 -12.75 5.28
N SER A 16 4.89 -12.68 5.13
CA SER A 16 5.64 -13.67 4.36
C SER A 16 5.86 -14.96 5.15
N LEU A 17 6.53 -14.91 6.31
CA LEU A 17 6.89 -16.11 7.07
C LEU A 17 5.74 -16.63 7.95
N GLY A 18 4.91 -15.73 8.49
CA GLY A 18 3.82 -16.10 9.40
C GLY A 18 2.57 -16.58 8.66
N LEU A 19 2.16 -15.87 7.61
CA LEU A 19 0.94 -16.16 6.85
C LEU A 19 1.19 -16.85 5.49
N GLY A 20 2.45 -16.96 5.05
CA GLY A 20 2.76 -17.57 3.75
C GLY A 20 2.14 -16.81 2.58
N MET A 21 1.97 -15.49 2.71
CA MET A 21 1.22 -14.69 1.74
C MET A 21 1.99 -14.52 0.42
N TYR A 22 3.32 -14.54 0.48
CA TYR A 22 4.26 -14.56 -0.65
C TYR A 22 5.62 -15.06 -0.15
N HIS A 23 6.43 -15.58 -1.07
CA HIS A 23 7.74 -16.16 -0.78
C HIS A 23 8.85 -15.33 -1.42
N TYR A 24 9.91 -15.06 -0.65
CA TYR A 24 11.13 -14.49 -1.19
C TYR A 24 12.00 -15.58 -1.83
N ARG A 25 12.79 -15.20 -2.84
CA ARG A 25 13.68 -16.12 -3.57
C ARG A 25 14.57 -17.01 -2.69
N LEU A 26 15.03 -16.46 -1.57
CA LEU A 26 15.97 -17.09 -0.65
C LEU A 26 15.29 -17.57 0.64
N ASP A 27 13.95 -17.65 0.65
CA ASP A 27 13.11 -18.03 1.80
C ASP A 27 13.34 -17.17 3.06
N ASN A 28 13.98 -16.02 2.91
CA ASN A 28 14.22 -15.06 3.97
C ASN A 28 13.82 -13.65 3.53
N VAL A 29 13.29 -12.88 4.48
CA VAL A 29 12.95 -11.47 4.23
C VAL A 29 14.26 -10.67 4.13
N PRO A 30 14.55 -10.02 3.00
CA PRO A 30 15.82 -9.32 2.82
C PRO A 30 15.95 -8.13 3.77
N LEU A 31 17.13 -7.96 4.40
CA LEU A 31 17.37 -6.86 5.34
C LEU A 31 17.25 -5.46 4.71
N TRP A 32 17.52 -5.34 3.41
CA TRP A 32 17.38 -4.05 2.70
C TRP A 32 15.92 -3.58 2.64
N LEU A 33 14.95 -4.50 2.76
CA LEU A 33 13.52 -4.21 2.78
C LEU A 33 13.11 -3.38 4.01
N LEU A 34 13.89 -3.45 5.09
CA LEU A 34 13.77 -2.60 6.28
C LEU A 34 13.65 -1.12 5.90
N PHE A 35 14.37 -0.68 4.86
CA PHE A 35 14.34 0.69 4.37
C PHE A 35 13.28 0.94 3.29
N GLY A 36 12.81 -0.12 2.62
CA GLY A 36 11.92 -0.06 1.46
C GLY A 36 10.64 0.72 1.74
N HIS A 37 9.88 0.33 2.76
CA HIS A 37 8.63 1.00 3.16
C HIS A 37 8.82 2.48 3.49
N GLY A 38 9.91 2.81 4.18
CA GLY A 38 10.27 4.20 4.49
C GLY A 38 10.58 5.02 3.24
N PHE A 39 11.34 4.45 2.30
CA PHE A 39 11.69 5.10 1.04
C PHE A 39 10.48 5.29 0.12
N ILE A 40 9.62 4.28 -0.03
CA ILE A 40 8.39 4.38 -0.82
C ILE A 40 7.51 5.50 -0.27
N PHE A 41 7.28 5.53 1.05
CA PHE A 41 6.51 6.61 1.66
C PHE A 41 7.13 7.99 1.39
N ALA A 42 8.45 8.13 1.60
CA ALA A 42 9.14 9.40 1.38
C ALA A 42 9.09 9.86 -0.08
N LEU A 43 9.27 8.95 -1.03
CA LEU A 43 9.17 9.18 -2.46
C LEU A 43 7.78 9.69 -2.84
N VAL A 44 6.73 8.93 -2.48
CA VAL A 44 5.34 9.26 -2.77
C VAL A 44 4.95 10.57 -2.12
N PHE A 45 5.34 10.79 -0.86
CA PHE A 45 5.08 12.04 -0.16
C PHE A 45 5.71 13.22 -0.90
N ARG A 46 6.99 13.12 -1.27
CA ARG A 46 7.71 14.18 -2.00
C ARG A 46 7.08 14.44 -3.37
N LEU A 47 6.71 13.41 -4.12
CA LEU A 47 6.04 13.53 -5.41
C LEU A 47 4.67 14.23 -5.29
N SER A 48 3.85 13.81 -4.32
CA SER A 48 2.53 14.39 -4.09
C SER A 48 2.55 15.88 -3.71
N ARG A 49 3.70 16.38 -3.23
CA ARG A 49 3.90 17.77 -2.81
C ARG A 49 4.63 18.63 -3.84
N LYS A 50 5.07 18.08 -4.97
CA LYS A 50 5.72 18.88 -6.02
C LYS A 50 4.73 19.89 -6.63
N GLN A 51 5.21 21.10 -6.93
CA GLN A 51 4.37 22.17 -7.47
C GLN A 51 3.64 21.77 -8.77
N TRP A 52 4.31 21.04 -9.66
CA TRP A 52 3.69 20.57 -10.90
C TRP A 52 2.53 19.59 -10.64
N ALA A 53 2.67 18.73 -9.63
CA ALA A 53 1.65 17.75 -9.27
C ALA A 53 0.43 18.43 -8.62
N ILE A 54 0.67 19.45 -7.80
CA ILE A 54 -0.39 20.26 -7.19
C ILE A 54 -1.14 21.08 -8.25
N LYS A 55 -0.42 21.76 -9.16
CA LYS A 55 -1.02 22.58 -10.23
C LYS A 55 -1.91 21.76 -11.18
N ARG A 56 -1.56 20.50 -11.44
CA ARG A 56 -2.28 19.61 -12.36
C ARG A 56 -3.05 18.50 -11.63
N THR A 57 -3.37 18.70 -10.35
CA THR A 57 -3.89 17.64 -9.47
C THR A 57 -5.13 16.93 -9.99
N ILE A 58 -6.08 17.67 -10.60
CA ILE A 58 -7.32 17.08 -11.12
C ILE A 58 -7.04 16.13 -12.28
N VAL A 59 -6.20 16.55 -13.23
CA VAL A 59 -5.83 15.74 -14.40
C VAL A 59 -5.08 14.50 -13.93
N ILE A 60 -4.06 14.68 -13.09
CA ILE A 60 -3.25 13.57 -12.57
C ILE A 60 -4.12 12.57 -11.81
N GLN A 61 -5.00 13.03 -10.92
CA GLN A 61 -5.88 12.12 -10.18
C GLN A 61 -6.80 11.33 -11.11
N LYS A 62 -7.39 11.95 -12.13
CA LYS A 62 -8.23 11.24 -13.11
C LYS A 62 -7.43 10.20 -13.89
N THR A 63 -6.23 10.57 -14.36
CA THR A 63 -5.35 9.65 -15.09
C THR A 63 -4.92 8.48 -14.22
N LEU A 64 -4.44 8.72 -12.99
CA LEU A 64 -4.00 7.65 -12.10
C LEU A 64 -5.15 6.76 -11.63
N LEU A 65 -6.34 7.34 -11.41
CA LEU A 65 -7.53 6.55 -11.08
C LEU A 65 -7.95 5.66 -12.25
N CYS A 66 -7.98 6.21 -13.47
CA CYS A 66 -8.27 5.45 -14.69
C CYS A 66 -7.26 4.31 -14.87
N PHE A 67 -5.96 4.61 -14.72
CA PHE A 67 -4.90 3.60 -14.74
C PHE A 67 -5.14 2.50 -13.71
N ALA A 68 -5.41 2.86 -12.45
CA ALA A 68 -5.56 1.88 -11.38
C ALA A 68 -6.80 0.98 -11.56
N VAL A 69 -7.90 1.50 -12.10
CA VAL A 69 -9.08 0.70 -12.47
C VAL A 69 -8.76 -0.22 -13.65
N LEU A 70 -8.21 0.31 -14.74
CA LEU A 70 -7.88 -0.48 -15.93
C LEU A 70 -6.87 -1.58 -15.60
N TYR A 71 -5.84 -1.26 -14.82
CA TYR A 71 -4.84 -2.22 -14.35
C TYR A 71 -5.48 -3.36 -13.55
N SER A 72 -6.34 -3.03 -12.58
CA SER A 72 -6.97 -4.05 -11.73
C SER A 72 -7.95 -4.93 -12.50
N VAL A 73 -8.72 -4.37 -13.44
CA VAL A 73 -9.62 -5.14 -14.32
C VAL A 73 -8.82 -6.01 -15.29
N PHE A 74 -7.73 -5.48 -15.84
CA PHE A 74 -6.86 -6.25 -16.73
C PHE A 74 -6.26 -7.46 -16.02
N TRP A 75 -5.74 -7.28 -14.80
CA TRP A 75 -5.21 -8.39 -13.98
C TRP A 75 -6.28 -9.41 -13.59
N LEU A 76 -7.49 -8.96 -13.27
CA LEU A 76 -8.62 -9.87 -13.00
C LEU A 76 -8.89 -10.78 -14.20
N ILE A 77 -8.90 -10.24 -15.42
CA ILE A 77 -9.20 -11.02 -16.63
C ILE A 77 -8.01 -11.90 -17.03
N TRP A 78 -6.80 -11.36 -16.98
CA TRP A 78 -5.59 -12.03 -17.47
C TRP A 78 -5.08 -13.11 -16.50
N ALA A 79 -5.09 -12.83 -15.20
CA ALA A 79 -4.49 -13.67 -14.16
C ALA A 79 -5.53 -14.27 -13.19
N ASN A 80 -6.83 -14.10 -13.45
CA ASN A 80 -7.90 -14.49 -12.54
C ASN A 80 -7.71 -13.92 -11.11
N ASP A 81 -7.16 -12.71 -11.02
CA ASP A 81 -6.69 -12.10 -9.76
C ASP A 81 -7.84 -11.54 -8.92
N TRP A 82 -8.66 -12.42 -8.35
CA TRP A 82 -9.77 -12.03 -7.46
C TRP A 82 -9.28 -11.37 -6.18
N PHE A 83 -8.19 -11.88 -5.60
CA PHE A 83 -7.60 -11.32 -4.39
C PHE A 83 -7.10 -9.89 -4.60
N GLY A 84 -6.31 -9.66 -5.65
CA GLY A 84 -5.83 -8.34 -6.01
C GLY A 84 -6.97 -7.41 -6.40
N PHE A 85 -7.97 -7.89 -7.13
CA PHE A 85 -9.12 -7.08 -7.52
C PHE A 85 -9.97 -6.61 -6.32
N LEU A 86 -10.27 -7.50 -5.37
CA LEU A 86 -10.97 -7.13 -4.13
C LEU A 86 -10.16 -6.15 -3.29
N SER A 87 -8.85 -6.36 -3.21
CA SER A 87 -7.92 -5.45 -2.53
C SER A 87 -7.91 -4.07 -3.21
N ALA A 88 -7.98 -4.03 -4.54
CA ALA A 88 -8.08 -2.79 -5.30
C ALA A 88 -9.41 -2.08 -5.05
N ILE A 89 -10.55 -2.79 -4.98
CA ILE A 89 -11.84 -2.19 -4.60
C ILE A 89 -11.75 -1.55 -3.22
N ALA A 90 -11.18 -2.26 -2.23
CA ALA A 90 -10.98 -1.71 -0.89
C ALA A 90 -10.09 -0.45 -0.93
N PHE A 91 -9.02 -0.47 -1.72
CA PHE A 91 -8.17 0.70 -1.92
C PHE A 91 -8.95 1.89 -2.52
N MET A 92 -9.75 1.65 -3.57
CA MET A 92 -10.56 2.66 -4.24
C MET A 92 -11.62 3.26 -3.30
N ALA A 93 -12.23 2.45 -2.43
CA ALA A 93 -13.14 2.93 -1.40
C ALA A 93 -12.42 3.93 -0.48
N ILE A 94 -11.18 3.63 -0.07
CA ILE A 94 -10.41 4.55 0.77
C ILE A 94 -10.05 5.84 0.01
N VAL A 95 -9.66 5.75 -1.27
CA VAL A 95 -9.41 6.91 -2.15
C VAL A 95 -10.66 7.80 -2.29
N TYR A 96 -11.85 7.19 -2.32
CA TYR A 96 -13.11 7.90 -2.39
C TYR A 96 -13.36 8.73 -1.13
N PHE A 97 -13.23 8.14 0.06
CA PHE A 97 -13.45 8.81 1.35
C PHE A 97 -12.32 9.81 1.71
N ALA A 98 -11.07 9.48 1.40
CA ALA A 98 -9.89 10.27 1.77
C ALA A 98 -9.56 11.41 0.77
N LYS A 99 -10.54 12.28 0.48
CA LYS A 99 -10.42 13.34 -0.55
C LYS A 99 -9.16 14.20 -0.45
N LYS A 100 -8.73 14.56 0.77
CA LYS A 100 -7.53 15.38 1.02
C LYS A 100 -6.21 14.68 0.68
N MET A 101 -6.20 13.34 0.74
CA MET A 101 -5.02 12.51 0.51
C MET A 101 -5.08 11.78 -0.84
N ARG A 102 -6.10 12.05 -1.65
CA ARG A 102 -6.39 11.32 -2.88
C ARG A 102 -5.19 11.25 -3.84
N LEU A 103 -4.52 12.38 -4.09
CA LEU A 103 -3.33 12.41 -4.94
C LEU A 103 -2.19 11.54 -4.38
N PHE A 104 -1.95 11.61 -3.07
CA PHE A 104 -0.94 10.79 -2.41
C PHE A 104 -1.25 9.29 -2.53
N LEU A 105 -2.51 8.90 -2.29
CA LEU A 105 -2.94 7.51 -2.41
C LEU A 105 -2.81 6.98 -3.84
N LEU A 106 -3.24 7.75 -4.83
CA LEU A 106 -3.14 7.33 -6.23
C LEU A 106 -1.68 7.19 -6.69
N ILE A 107 -0.79 8.08 -6.27
CA ILE A 107 0.65 7.94 -6.54
C ILE A 107 1.21 6.70 -5.80
N MET A 108 0.80 6.47 -4.55
CA MET A 108 1.19 5.28 -3.78
C MET A 108 0.83 4.01 -4.53
N PHE A 109 -0.42 3.91 -5.01
CA PHE A 109 -0.90 2.77 -5.79
C PHE A 109 0.02 2.49 -6.98
N THR A 110 0.26 3.51 -7.81
CA THR A 110 1.10 3.36 -9.01
C THR A 110 2.55 2.98 -8.68
N VAL A 111 3.15 3.60 -7.66
CA VAL A 111 4.53 3.28 -7.25
C VAL A 111 4.63 1.86 -6.71
N VAL A 112 3.67 1.42 -5.90
CA VAL A 112 3.64 0.05 -5.39
C VAL A 112 3.44 -0.94 -6.53
N CYS A 113 2.47 -0.74 -7.42
CA CYS A 113 2.28 -1.62 -8.58
C CYS A 113 3.56 -1.76 -9.40
N TYR A 114 4.29 -0.65 -9.64
CA TYR A 114 5.55 -0.68 -10.36
C TYR A 114 6.62 -1.53 -9.65
N ILE A 115 6.80 -1.35 -8.34
CA ILE A 115 7.80 -2.10 -7.56
C ILE A 115 7.42 -3.58 -7.47
N GLU A 116 6.15 -3.89 -7.26
CA GLU A 116 5.64 -5.26 -7.18
C GLU A 116 5.81 -6.00 -8.51
N LEU A 117 5.51 -5.36 -9.63
CA LEU A 117 5.72 -5.95 -10.96
C LEU A 117 7.21 -6.24 -11.20
N ILE A 118 8.10 -5.33 -10.81
CA ILE A 118 9.55 -5.54 -10.96
C ILE A 118 10.04 -6.65 -10.01
N GLY A 119 9.58 -6.65 -8.75
CA GLY A 119 9.94 -7.64 -7.77
C GLY A 119 9.54 -9.05 -8.21
N ALA A 120 8.30 -9.21 -8.68
CA ALA A 120 7.81 -10.46 -9.25
C ALA A 120 8.56 -10.85 -10.54
N ALA A 121 8.72 -9.92 -11.49
CA ALA A 121 9.39 -10.20 -12.76
C ALA A 121 10.87 -10.55 -12.62
N THR A 122 11.55 -10.03 -11.59
CA THR A 122 12.95 -10.36 -11.27
C THR A 122 13.08 -11.61 -10.39
N GLY A 123 11.95 -12.18 -9.96
CA GLY A 123 11.89 -13.30 -9.03
C GLY A 123 12.43 -12.96 -7.64
N CYS A 124 12.37 -11.69 -7.22
CA CYS A 124 12.72 -11.29 -5.86
C CYS A 124 11.73 -11.87 -4.84
N TRP A 125 10.44 -11.84 -5.18
CA TRP A 125 9.36 -12.48 -4.45
C TRP A 125 8.33 -13.03 -5.43
N ASP A 126 7.58 -14.02 -4.97
CA ASP A 126 6.57 -14.73 -5.74
C ASP A 126 5.29 -14.88 -4.92
N TRP A 127 4.16 -14.62 -5.57
CA TRP A 127 2.84 -14.74 -4.96
C TRP A 127 2.20 -16.07 -5.34
N PRO A 128 1.66 -16.84 -4.37
CA PRO A 128 1.00 -18.11 -4.64
C PRO A 128 -0.28 -17.89 -5.45
N GLU A 129 -0.70 -18.91 -6.21
CA GLU A 129 -1.89 -18.85 -7.07
C GLU A 129 -3.20 -18.63 -6.30
N THR A 130 -3.21 -18.94 -5.00
CA THR A 130 -4.36 -18.71 -4.12
C THR A 130 -3.92 -17.94 -2.88
N ALA A 131 -4.72 -16.95 -2.49
CA ALA A 131 -4.40 -16.15 -1.32
C ALA A 131 -4.36 -17.04 -0.06
N PHE A 132 -3.27 -16.93 0.70
CA PHE A 132 -3.02 -17.71 1.92
C PHE A 132 -2.98 -19.23 1.75
N ASN A 133 -3.01 -19.75 0.52
CA ASN A 133 -3.18 -21.19 0.23
C ASN A 133 -4.43 -21.83 0.86
N VAL A 134 -5.47 -21.04 1.17
CA VAL A 134 -6.66 -21.52 1.89
C VAL A 134 -7.80 -21.92 0.95
N SER A 135 -8.03 -21.17 -0.14
CA SER A 135 -9.22 -21.40 -0.96
C SER A 135 -9.04 -21.04 -2.43
N SER A 136 -9.51 -21.92 -3.31
CA SER A 136 -9.40 -21.80 -4.77
C SER A 136 -10.23 -20.68 -5.38
N TRP A 137 -11.28 -20.21 -4.69
CA TRP A 137 -12.10 -19.09 -5.18
C TRP A 137 -11.37 -17.74 -5.05
N LEU A 138 -10.42 -17.64 -4.12
CA LEU A 138 -9.63 -16.42 -3.88
C LEU A 138 -8.28 -16.53 -4.61
N ALA A 139 -8.37 -16.71 -5.93
CA ALA A 139 -7.21 -16.74 -6.80
C ALA A 139 -6.45 -15.40 -6.74
N SER A 140 -5.13 -15.50 -6.82
CA SER A 140 -4.20 -14.40 -6.65
C SER A 140 -3.27 -14.32 -7.85
N GLY A 141 -3.14 -13.12 -8.42
CA GLY A 141 -2.17 -12.85 -9.46
C GLY A 141 -0.74 -12.75 -8.89
N ASN A 142 0.24 -12.75 -9.78
CA ASN A 142 1.64 -12.55 -9.43
C ASN A 142 2.21 -11.30 -10.13
N PRO A 143 2.22 -10.12 -9.47
CA PRO A 143 1.69 -9.83 -8.13
C PRO A 143 0.18 -9.48 -8.15
N PRO A 144 -0.51 -9.48 -6.99
CA PRO A 144 -1.91 -9.06 -6.88
C PRO A 144 -2.05 -7.57 -7.20
N SER A 145 -3.04 -7.23 -8.02
CA SER A 145 -3.20 -5.89 -8.59
C SER A 145 -3.48 -4.81 -7.54
N GLY A 146 -4.10 -5.19 -6.42
CA GLY A 146 -4.54 -4.30 -5.34
C GLY A 146 -3.68 -4.31 -4.09
N ILE A 147 -2.48 -4.90 -4.12
CA ILE A 147 -1.66 -5.10 -2.91
C ILE A 147 -1.22 -3.78 -2.23
N ALA A 148 -1.30 -2.66 -2.94
CA ALA A 148 -1.10 -1.31 -2.39
C ALA A 148 -1.97 -1.00 -1.16
N VAL A 149 -3.08 -1.70 -0.94
CA VAL A 149 -3.88 -1.56 0.29
C VAL A 149 -3.10 -1.95 1.54
N PHE A 150 -2.22 -2.95 1.47
CA PHE A 150 -1.41 -3.37 2.61
C PHE A 150 -0.36 -2.33 2.98
N TYR A 151 0.27 -1.68 1.99
CA TYR A 151 1.15 -0.54 2.21
C TYR A 151 0.42 0.62 2.92
N LEU A 152 -0.86 0.84 2.62
CA LEU A 152 -1.66 1.83 3.32
C LEU A 152 -1.95 1.41 4.77
N ILE A 153 -2.26 0.14 5.03
CA ILE A 153 -2.47 -0.40 6.38
C ILE A 153 -1.21 -0.19 7.23
N ILE A 154 -0.02 -0.50 6.70
CA ILE A 154 1.26 -0.23 7.37
C ILE A 154 1.36 1.25 7.76
N ASN A 155 1.04 2.16 6.84
CA ASN A 155 1.08 3.61 7.12
C ASN A 155 0.10 4.02 8.23
N ILE A 156 -1.10 3.43 8.27
CA ILE A 156 -2.10 3.69 9.32
C ILE A 156 -1.58 3.20 10.67
N ILE A 157 -1.03 1.98 10.73
CA ILE A 157 -0.46 1.40 11.95
C ILE A 157 0.70 2.28 12.45
N VAL A 158 1.62 2.65 11.57
CA VAL A 158 2.74 3.53 11.89
C VAL A 158 2.25 4.87 12.44
N PHE A 159 1.26 5.48 11.78
CA PHE A 159 0.70 6.75 12.23
C PHE A 159 0.05 6.62 13.62
N TRP A 160 -0.68 5.53 13.85
CA TRP A 160 -1.29 5.25 15.15
C TRP A 160 -0.24 5.05 16.25
N ILE A 161 0.80 4.27 16.00
CA ILE A 161 1.93 4.06 16.92
C ILE A 161 2.61 5.39 17.22
N TYR A 162 2.92 6.17 16.19
CA TYR A 162 3.54 7.49 16.30
C TYR A 162 2.72 8.43 17.20
N MET A 163 1.41 8.54 16.94
CA MET A 163 0.51 9.39 17.73
C MET A 163 0.34 8.90 19.17
N ARG A 164 0.42 7.60 19.43
CA ARG A 164 0.23 7.02 20.75
C ARG A 164 1.50 7.07 21.62
N LEU A 165 2.66 6.77 21.05
CA LEU A 165 3.92 6.66 21.79
C LEU A 165 4.69 7.97 21.89
N LEU A 166 4.80 8.71 20.78
CA LEU A 166 5.71 9.88 20.72
C LEU A 166 4.99 11.21 20.95
N HIS A 167 3.69 11.29 20.65
CA HIS A 167 2.95 12.56 20.75
C HIS A 167 1.58 12.43 21.46
N PRO A 168 1.54 11.94 22.71
CA PRO A 168 0.29 11.83 23.47
C PRO A 168 -0.39 13.19 23.70
N THR A 169 0.39 14.26 23.81
CA THR A 169 -0.10 15.65 23.95
C THR A 169 -0.75 16.17 22.65
N THR A 170 -0.15 15.88 21.49
CA THR A 170 -0.74 16.22 20.18
C THR A 170 -2.02 15.44 19.92
N LYS A 171 -2.10 14.18 20.36
CA LYS A 171 -3.34 13.38 20.30
C LYS A 171 -4.46 14.04 21.11
N ARG A 172 -4.20 14.47 22.35
CA ARG A 172 -5.17 15.20 23.19
C ARG A 172 -5.61 16.52 22.53
N ARG A 173 -4.68 17.27 21.93
CA ARG A 173 -5.00 18.50 21.19
C ARG A 173 -5.91 18.24 19.99
N TYR A 174 -5.63 17.21 19.19
CA TYR A 174 -6.47 16.83 18.04
C TYR A 174 -7.88 16.42 18.47
N GLN A 175 -7.99 15.60 19.53
CA GLN A 175 -9.29 15.20 20.10
C GLN A 175 -10.09 16.41 20.59
N ASN A 176 -9.46 17.35 21.27
CA ASN A 176 -10.12 18.58 21.73
C ASN A 176 -10.61 19.48 20.57
N ILE A 177 -9.94 19.47 19.42
CA ILE A 177 -10.37 20.24 18.24
C ILE A 177 -11.58 19.59 17.55
N ILE A 178 -11.64 18.25 17.50
CA ILE A 178 -12.78 17.53 16.95
C ILE A 178 -14.00 17.67 17.86
N LEU A 179 -13.81 17.51 19.18
CA LEU A 179 -14.88 17.60 20.17
C LEU A 179 -15.48 19.01 20.30
N ARG A 180 -14.74 20.07 19.94
CA ARG A 180 -15.24 21.46 19.88
C ARG A 180 -16.04 21.79 18.60
N LYS A 181 -16.07 20.88 17.63
CA LYS A 181 -16.82 21.05 16.37
C LYS A 181 -18.15 20.29 16.35
N ILE A 182 -18.47 19.61 17.45
CA ILE A 182 -19.76 18.98 17.74
C ILE A 182 -20.45 19.88 18.76
#